data_AF-A0AA37J0N5-F1
#
_entry.id   AF-A0AA37J0N5-F1
#
_cell.length_a   1.000
_cell.length_b   1.000
_cell.length_c   1.000
_cell.angle_alpha   90.00
_cell.angle_beta   90.00
_cell.angle_gamma   90.00
#
_symmetry.space_group_name_H-M   'P 1'
#
loop_
_entity.id
_entity.type
_entity.pdbx_description
1 polymer ?
#
loop_
_entity_poly.entity_id
_entity_poly.type
_entity_poly.pdbx_seq_one_letter_code
_entity_poly.pdbx_strand_id
1 'polypeptide(L)'
;MSLPKRDGVHGRYYLIHKPDTDPEVLKHADQCIQDVLDGTAKENHSGYPAVVRNQSGTPFLPSQLLERYLSKLPLRGFPYEDAVAFCDALRRLVGWKEIDHTLGQYIEHQVRDRYFVVGEREDGFTVFPPCTMRPELHPEDVDDGLLRFACYVAVCYTVYGLSFEYLTTEHILSLVSQLRPDMVKELKTGGSGKLPPNIQKRKTKHLTASANDAFATIRITARDSTEECYGEILDYLCAVLEQPEFPRSYSIEFRGPEKLYLPIPGLPKKGVHQLFACAVQHPNLHPVMERYARLAMREFEWYQNLADEACAMPGTFAVFALGLEGEPWAPLVTEYLDLCDDEHSSLQGKFLHALIRKFGFQPWTLGVLVRGALSMQWLEPAREFRSLIANGESLDALLAVKRRFSAYLLPEENEDPKFRAIAWQSLLWAIWGQASENGGSKVIKTAPKELRERYQEIFQ
;
A
#
# COMPACT_ATOMS: atom_id res chain seq x y z
N MET A 1 -21.01 25.48 -33.50
CA MET A 1 -20.06 25.21 -34.61
C MET A 1 -19.61 23.75 -34.49
N SER A 2 -19.39 23.05 -35.61
CA SER A 2 -18.90 21.67 -35.59
C SER A 2 -17.41 21.67 -35.28
N LEU A 3 -16.97 20.95 -34.25
CA LEU A 3 -15.54 20.72 -34.02
C LEU A 3 -14.92 19.99 -35.22
N PRO A 4 -13.62 20.16 -35.47
CA PRO A 4 -12.91 19.41 -36.50
C PRO A 4 -12.88 17.91 -36.18
N LYS A 5 -12.45 17.10 -37.15
CA LYS A 5 -12.24 15.66 -36.92
C LYS A 5 -11.12 15.47 -35.89
N ARG A 6 -11.32 14.54 -34.96
CA ARG A 6 -10.31 14.14 -33.96
C ARG A 6 -9.07 13.59 -34.66
N ASP A 7 -7.91 14.02 -34.19
CA ASP A 7 -6.60 13.77 -34.79
C ASP A 7 -5.66 12.96 -33.88
N GLY A 8 -6.14 12.55 -32.69
CA GLY A 8 -5.47 11.58 -31.83
C GLY A 8 -5.56 10.14 -32.36
N VAL A 9 -4.83 9.23 -31.70
CA VAL A 9 -4.77 7.80 -32.05
C VAL A 9 -6.18 7.20 -32.18
N HIS A 10 -6.45 6.55 -33.32
CA HIS A 10 -7.77 6.02 -33.70
C HIS A 10 -8.93 7.03 -33.61
N GLY A 11 -8.66 8.34 -33.68
CA GLY A 11 -9.66 9.40 -33.51
C GLY A 11 -10.27 9.46 -32.11
N ARG A 12 -9.55 8.98 -31.08
CA ARG A 12 -10.08 8.93 -29.70
C ARG A 12 -10.15 10.28 -28.99
N TYR A 13 -9.27 11.22 -29.32
CA TYR A 13 -9.11 12.52 -28.65
C TYR A 13 -8.59 13.59 -29.62
N TYR A 14 -8.59 14.84 -29.17
CA TYR A 14 -7.96 15.97 -29.87
C TYR A 14 -6.55 16.23 -29.35
N LEU A 15 -5.61 16.49 -30.26
CA LEU A 15 -4.26 16.96 -29.92
C LEU A 15 -4.27 18.47 -29.74
N ILE A 16 -3.83 18.94 -28.57
CA ILE A 16 -3.89 20.37 -28.21
C ILE A 16 -2.53 21.04 -28.03
N HIS A 17 -1.44 20.32 -28.32
CA HIS A 17 -0.06 20.85 -28.30
C HIS A 17 0.40 21.36 -29.67
N LYS A 18 -0.38 21.14 -30.74
CA LYS A 18 0.04 21.55 -32.08
C LYS A 18 -0.14 23.07 -32.24
N PRO A 19 0.80 23.77 -32.89
CA PRO A 19 0.69 25.21 -33.12
C PRO A 19 -0.55 25.63 -33.93
N ASP A 20 -1.06 24.73 -34.77
CA ASP A 20 -2.20 24.92 -35.67
C ASP A 20 -3.52 24.33 -35.13
N THR A 21 -3.58 23.91 -33.86
CA THR A 21 -4.82 23.41 -33.26
C THR A 21 -5.94 24.46 -33.33
N ASP A 22 -7.13 24.03 -33.75
CA ASP A 22 -8.31 24.87 -33.87
C ASP A 22 -8.63 25.60 -32.53
N PRO A 23 -8.83 26.94 -32.55
CA PRO A 23 -9.14 27.71 -31.35
C PRO A 23 -10.37 27.23 -30.59
N GLU A 24 -11.38 26.69 -31.27
CA GLU A 24 -12.56 26.13 -30.61
C GLU A 24 -12.21 24.84 -29.86
N VAL A 25 -11.33 23.99 -30.39
CA VAL A 25 -10.81 22.81 -29.67
C VAL A 25 -10.06 23.25 -28.41
N LEU A 26 -9.26 24.31 -28.49
CA LEU A 26 -8.54 24.85 -27.34
C LEU A 26 -9.49 25.42 -26.27
N LYS A 27 -10.60 26.06 -26.65
CA LYS A 27 -11.65 26.48 -25.71
C LYS A 27 -12.29 25.28 -25.01
N HIS A 28 -12.57 24.21 -25.75
CA HIS A 28 -13.09 22.99 -25.14
C HIS A 28 -12.09 22.31 -24.20
N ALA A 29 -10.79 22.43 -24.46
CA ALA A 29 -9.74 21.95 -23.56
C ALA A 29 -9.67 22.81 -22.28
N ASP A 30 -9.76 24.13 -22.42
CA ASP A 30 -9.81 25.06 -21.28
C ASP A 30 -11.06 24.83 -20.42
N GLN A 31 -12.22 24.56 -21.05
CA GLN A 31 -13.41 24.12 -20.34
C GLN A 31 -13.19 22.78 -19.64
N CYS A 32 -12.51 21.83 -20.28
CA CYS A 32 -12.20 20.53 -19.68
C CYS A 32 -11.34 20.69 -18.40
N ILE A 33 -10.38 21.61 -18.40
CA ILE A 33 -9.57 21.94 -17.21
C ILE A 33 -10.47 22.45 -16.07
N GLN A 34 -11.42 23.33 -16.36
CA GLN A 34 -12.40 23.80 -15.36
C GLN A 34 -13.31 22.66 -14.90
N ASP A 35 -13.80 21.82 -15.81
CA ASP A 35 -14.65 20.68 -15.48
C ASP A 35 -13.93 19.66 -14.56
N VAL A 36 -12.61 19.52 -14.69
CA VAL A 36 -11.79 18.71 -13.77
C VAL A 36 -11.77 19.33 -12.38
N LEU A 37 -11.56 20.65 -12.26
CA LEU A 37 -11.60 21.37 -10.98
C LEU A 37 -12.97 21.29 -10.32
N ASP A 38 -14.04 21.41 -11.11
CA ASP A 38 -15.43 21.33 -10.66
C ASP A 38 -15.88 19.89 -10.36
N GLY A 39 -15.06 18.88 -10.68
CA GLY A 39 -15.40 17.47 -10.49
C GLY A 39 -16.50 16.95 -11.42
N THR A 40 -16.70 17.61 -12.57
CA THR A 40 -17.74 17.28 -13.55
C THR A 40 -17.19 16.61 -14.82
N ALA A 41 -15.87 16.63 -15.02
CA ALA A 41 -15.21 15.87 -16.07
C ALA A 41 -15.33 14.35 -15.83
N LYS A 42 -15.23 13.57 -16.92
CA LYS A 42 -15.34 12.11 -16.87
C LYS A 42 -14.17 11.44 -17.57
N GLU A 43 -13.58 10.46 -16.92
CA GLU A 43 -12.57 9.57 -17.46
C GLU A 43 -13.19 8.53 -18.42
N ASN A 44 -12.38 8.02 -19.34
CA ASN A 44 -12.74 6.90 -20.19
C ASN A 44 -11.53 5.98 -20.39
N HIS A 45 -11.60 4.80 -19.77
CA HIS A 45 -10.61 3.73 -19.86
C HIS A 45 -11.04 2.60 -20.81
N SER A 46 -12.05 2.80 -21.66
CA SER A 46 -12.58 1.75 -22.54
C SER A 46 -11.64 1.40 -23.71
N GLY A 47 -10.43 1.94 -23.73
CA GLY A 47 -9.38 1.70 -24.72
C GLY A 47 -8.21 2.65 -24.50
N TYR A 48 -7.05 2.30 -25.06
CA TYR A 48 -5.80 3.05 -24.89
C TYR A 48 -5.63 4.13 -25.99
N PRO A 49 -5.09 5.32 -25.67
CA PRO A 49 -4.81 5.82 -24.31
C PRO A 49 -6.10 6.22 -23.57
N ALA A 50 -6.01 6.30 -22.23
CA ALA A 50 -7.07 6.87 -21.39
C ALA A 50 -7.31 8.34 -21.77
N VAL A 51 -8.56 8.79 -21.68
CA VAL A 51 -8.95 10.16 -22.03
C VAL A 51 -9.88 10.76 -20.99
N VAL A 52 -9.80 12.09 -20.85
CA VAL A 52 -10.75 12.89 -20.06
C VAL A 52 -11.72 13.58 -20.99
N ARG A 53 -12.99 13.58 -20.63
CA ARG A 53 -14.06 14.26 -21.36
C ARG A 53 -14.60 15.42 -20.55
N ASN A 54 -14.73 16.57 -21.20
CA ASN A 54 -15.51 17.69 -20.66
C ASN A 54 -17.01 17.34 -20.61
N GLN A 55 -17.84 18.22 -20.03
CA GLN A 55 -19.29 18.03 -19.94
C GLN A 55 -19.98 17.83 -21.30
N SER A 56 -19.42 18.42 -22.36
CA SER A 56 -19.90 18.24 -23.74
C SER A 56 -19.48 16.91 -24.38
N GLY A 57 -18.73 16.07 -23.66
CA GLY A 57 -18.22 14.78 -24.15
C GLY A 57 -16.99 14.89 -25.06
N THR A 58 -16.35 16.06 -25.16
CA THR A 58 -15.14 16.28 -25.96
C THR A 58 -13.92 15.66 -25.27
N PRO A 59 -13.22 14.69 -25.90
CA PRO A 59 -12.13 13.96 -25.27
C PRO A 59 -10.75 14.58 -25.50
N PHE A 60 -9.93 14.59 -24.44
CA PHE A 60 -8.54 15.07 -24.41
C PHE A 60 -7.63 14.11 -23.65
N LEU A 61 -6.32 14.18 -23.91
CA LEU A 61 -5.33 13.45 -23.11
C LEU A 61 -5.12 14.14 -21.76
N PRO A 62 -5.05 13.39 -20.65
CA PRO A 62 -4.78 13.96 -19.33
C PRO A 62 -3.46 14.75 -19.28
N SER A 63 -2.38 14.19 -19.84
CA SER A 63 -1.06 14.83 -19.92
C SER A 63 -1.09 16.17 -20.65
N GLN A 64 -1.87 16.29 -21.73
CA GLN A 64 -1.97 17.54 -22.50
C GLN A 64 -2.80 18.60 -21.77
N LEU A 65 -3.85 18.20 -21.05
CA LEU A 65 -4.60 19.14 -20.21
C LEU A 65 -3.70 19.68 -19.10
N LEU A 66 -2.88 18.82 -18.49
CA LEU A 66 -1.92 19.20 -17.47
C LEU A 66 -0.86 20.17 -18.00
N GLU A 67 -0.22 19.84 -19.12
CA GLU A 67 0.77 20.71 -19.75
C GLU A 67 0.18 22.08 -20.12
N ARG A 68 -1.03 22.08 -20.70
CA ARG A 68 -1.75 23.30 -21.06
C ARG A 68 -2.11 24.15 -19.84
N TYR A 69 -2.48 23.53 -18.72
CA TYR A 69 -2.75 24.24 -17.47
C TYR A 69 -1.48 24.86 -16.91
N LEU A 70 -0.42 24.05 -16.73
CA LEU A 70 0.83 24.49 -16.09
C LEU A 70 1.59 25.54 -16.91
N SER A 71 1.51 25.48 -18.25
CA SER A 71 2.15 26.47 -19.14
C SER A 71 1.52 27.86 -19.05
N LYS A 72 0.30 27.98 -18.51
CA LYS A 72 -0.38 29.28 -18.28
C LYS A 72 -0.05 29.89 -16.93
N LEU A 73 0.57 29.14 -16.01
CA LEU A 73 0.87 29.64 -14.67
C LEU A 73 2.08 30.58 -14.71
N PRO A 74 2.05 31.69 -13.94
CA PRO A 74 3.19 32.59 -13.86
C PRO A 74 4.34 31.90 -13.12
N LEU A 75 5.55 32.12 -13.60
CA LEU A 75 6.77 31.56 -12.99
C LEU A 75 7.31 32.42 -11.83
N ARG A 76 6.71 33.59 -11.60
CA ARG A 76 6.95 34.47 -10.46
C ARG A 76 5.60 34.77 -9.81
N GLY A 77 5.53 34.62 -8.50
CA GLY A 77 4.25 34.52 -7.80
C GLY A 77 3.51 33.25 -8.20
N PHE A 78 4.21 32.11 -8.32
CA PHE A 78 3.60 30.86 -8.77
C PHE A 78 2.43 30.45 -7.85
N PRO A 79 1.23 30.19 -8.39
CA PRO A 79 0.04 29.91 -7.61
C PRO A 79 0.05 28.44 -7.14
N TYR A 80 0.83 28.18 -6.08
CA TYR A 80 1.04 26.83 -5.55
C TYR A 80 -0.26 26.09 -5.24
N GLU A 81 -1.18 26.73 -4.51
CA GLU A 81 -2.43 26.10 -4.07
C GLU A 81 -3.32 25.70 -5.26
N ASP A 82 -3.47 26.59 -6.24
CA ASP A 82 -4.26 26.31 -7.45
C ASP A 82 -3.61 25.21 -8.29
N ALA A 83 -2.27 25.19 -8.36
CA ALA A 83 -1.54 24.16 -9.09
C ALA A 83 -1.73 22.78 -8.46
N VAL A 84 -1.63 22.70 -7.12
CA VAL A 84 -1.87 21.47 -6.36
C VAL A 84 -3.31 21.02 -6.51
N ALA A 85 -4.29 21.91 -6.36
CA ALA A 85 -5.71 21.58 -6.46
C ALA A 85 -6.05 20.93 -7.82
N PHE A 86 -5.55 21.49 -8.91
CA PHE A 86 -5.74 20.92 -10.24
C PHE A 86 -5.05 19.55 -10.38
N CYS A 87 -3.79 19.43 -9.96
CA CYS A 87 -3.05 18.18 -10.05
C CYS A 87 -3.72 17.06 -9.24
N ASP A 88 -4.22 17.38 -8.04
CA ASP A 88 -4.94 16.44 -7.19
C ASP A 88 -6.27 16.01 -7.82
N ALA A 89 -7.03 16.94 -8.39
CA ALA A 89 -8.28 16.64 -9.09
C ALA A 89 -8.05 15.74 -10.31
N LEU A 90 -7.06 16.08 -11.14
CA LEU A 90 -6.71 15.29 -12.32
C LEU A 90 -6.18 13.90 -11.93
N ARG A 91 -5.29 13.81 -10.94
CA ARG A 91 -4.78 12.53 -10.43
C ARG A 91 -5.90 11.63 -9.91
N ARG A 92 -6.86 12.17 -9.16
CA ARG A 92 -8.02 11.39 -8.68
C ARG A 92 -8.90 10.89 -9.83
N LEU A 93 -8.98 11.66 -10.91
CA LEU A 93 -9.80 11.32 -12.08
C LEU A 93 -9.15 10.24 -12.97
N VAL A 94 -7.83 10.32 -13.19
CA VAL A 94 -7.16 9.47 -14.21
C VAL A 94 -6.06 8.56 -13.67
N GLY A 95 -5.69 8.71 -12.40
CA GLY A 95 -4.57 8.01 -11.79
C GLY A 95 -3.22 8.71 -11.99
N TRP A 96 -2.24 8.35 -11.16
CA TRP A 96 -0.90 8.96 -11.15
C TRP A 96 -0.10 8.71 -12.43
N LYS A 97 -0.17 7.49 -12.97
CA LYS A 97 0.60 7.07 -14.16
C LYS A 97 0.26 7.85 -15.44
N GLU A 98 -0.92 8.48 -15.49
CA GLU A 98 -1.32 9.29 -16.64
C GLU A 98 -0.72 10.71 -16.63
N ILE A 99 -0.14 11.13 -15.50
CA ILE A 99 0.35 12.51 -15.29
C ILE A 99 1.79 12.61 -14.75
N ASP A 100 2.34 11.52 -14.22
CA ASP A 100 3.65 11.51 -13.54
C ASP A 100 4.77 12.04 -14.45
N HIS A 101 4.84 11.55 -15.69
CA HIS A 101 5.86 11.93 -16.65
C HIS A 101 5.81 13.43 -16.98
N THR A 102 4.61 13.97 -17.21
CA THR A 102 4.42 15.39 -17.51
C THR A 102 4.80 16.28 -16.32
N LEU A 103 4.48 15.87 -15.09
CA LEU A 103 4.92 16.60 -13.89
C LEU A 103 6.45 16.55 -13.73
N GLY A 104 7.06 15.38 -13.92
CA GLY A 104 8.51 15.22 -13.89
C GLY A 104 9.21 16.13 -14.89
N GLN A 105 8.75 16.14 -16.15
CA GLN A 105 9.26 17.04 -17.18
C GLN A 105 9.05 18.51 -16.83
N TYR A 106 7.90 18.88 -16.26
CA TYR A 106 7.65 20.26 -15.85
C TYR A 106 8.68 20.73 -14.80
N ILE A 107 8.95 19.92 -13.78
CA ILE A 107 9.97 20.24 -12.77
C ILE A 107 11.37 20.30 -13.39
N GLU A 108 11.68 19.39 -14.30
CA GLU A 108 12.94 19.39 -15.04
C GLU A 108 13.16 20.73 -15.77
N HIS A 109 12.21 21.17 -16.58
CA HIS A 109 12.33 22.41 -17.34
C HIS A 109 12.26 23.67 -16.47
N GLN A 110 11.35 23.70 -15.48
CA GLN A 110 11.08 24.92 -14.71
C GLN A 110 11.96 25.11 -13.49
N VAL A 111 12.54 24.05 -12.95
CA VAL A 111 13.43 24.12 -11.79
C VAL A 111 14.87 23.80 -12.20
N ARG A 112 15.13 22.62 -12.78
CA ARG A 112 16.51 22.20 -13.09
C ARG A 112 17.13 23.11 -14.14
N ASP A 113 16.53 23.19 -15.33
CA ASP A 113 17.16 23.87 -16.47
C ASP A 113 17.29 25.39 -16.24
N ARG A 114 16.38 25.97 -15.46
CA ARG A 114 16.39 27.40 -15.11
C ARG A 114 17.43 27.76 -14.04
N TYR A 115 17.57 26.94 -13.00
CA TYR A 115 18.39 27.31 -11.83
C TYR A 115 19.74 26.60 -11.76
N PHE A 116 19.97 25.55 -12.55
CA PHE A 116 21.15 24.72 -12.46
C PHE A 116 21.93 24.62 -13.77
N VAL A 117 23.23 24.38 -13.63
CA VAL A 117 24.10 23.85 -14.67
C VAL A 117 24.17 22.34 -14.49
N VAL A 118 23.82 21.61 -15.54
CA VAL A 118 23.81 20.14 -15.54
C VAL A 118 25.20 19.63 -15.94
N GLY A 119 25.82 18.83 -15.08
CA GLY A 119 27.11 18.19 -15.34
C GLY A 119 26.99 16.88 -16.13
N GLU A 120 28.13 16.32 -16.51
CA GLU A 120 28.19 15.03 -17.20
C GLU A 120 27.98 13.86 -16.24
N ARG A 121 27.47 12.75 -16.78
CA ARG A 121 27.39 11.48 -16.03
C ARG A 121 28.73 10.77 -16.17
N GLU A 122 29.50 10.74 -15.09
CA GLU A 122 30.84 10.11 -15.09
C GLU A 122 30.74 8.57 -15.09
N ASP A 123 29.61 8.01 -14.67
CA ASP A 123 29.33 6.58 -14.71
C ASP A 123 28.02 6.26 -15.46
N GLY A 124 27.95 5.07 -16.06
CA GLY A 124 26.76 4.59 -16.76
C GLY A 124 25.62 4.17 -15.83
N PHE A 125 25.74 4.39 -14.52
CA PHE A 125 24.81 3.91 -13.49
C PHE A 125 24.02 5.03 -12.83
N THR A 126 24.51 6.26 -12.90
CA THR A 126 23.88 7.44 -12.33
C THR A 126 22.60 7.79 -13.10
N VAL A 127 21.47 7.71 -12.40
CA VAL A 127 20.12 7.94 -12.98
C VAL A 127 19.90 9.40 -13.35
N PHE A 128 20.37 10.33 -12.52
CA PHE A 128 20.25 11.78 -12.72
C PHE A 128 21.62 12.46 -12.73
N PRO A 129 21.92 13.32 -13.71
CA PRO A 129 23.20 14.02 -13.77
C PRO A 129 23.39 14.94 -12.55
N PRO A 130 24.64 15.17 -12.11
CA PRO A 130 24.91 16.14 -11.06
C PRO A 130 24.46 17.53 -11.50
N CYS A 131 23.87 18.29 -10.58
CA CYS A 131 23.34 19.63 -10.83
C CYS A 131 23.95 20.60 -9.82
N THR A 132 24.56 21.68 -10.32
CA THR A 132 25.14 22.76 -9.52
C THR A 132 24.39 24.04 -9.80
N MET A 133 24.08 24.82 -8.76
CA MET A 133 23.41 26.11 -8.94
C MET A 133 24.18 27.02 -9.91
N ARG A 134 23.44 27.74 -10.75
CA ARG A 134 24.03 28.76 -11.64
C ARG A 134 24.72 29.83 -10.78
N PRO A 135 25.98 30.19 -11.05
CA PRO A 135 26.72 31.19 -10.26
C PRO A 135 26.04 32.57 -10.23
N GLU A 136 25.28 32.91 -11.27
CA GLU A 136 24.62 34.20 -11.43
C GLU A 136 23.22 34.26 -10.78
N LEU A 137 22.77 33.17 -10.15
CA LEU A 137 21.43 33.09 -9.58
C LEU A 137 21.34 33.86 -8.26
N HIS A 138 20.51 34.89 -8.22
CA HIS A 138 20.21 35.59 -6.97
C HIS A 138 19.06 34.89 -6.22
N PRO A 139 19.06 34.89 -4.87
CA PRO A 139 17.99 34.27 -4.09
C PRO A 139 16.59 34.80 -4.42
N GLU A 140 16.45 36.08 -4.76
CA GLU A 140 15.19 36.73 -5.15
C GLU A 140 14.63 36.30 -6.52
N ASP A 141 15.44 35.68 -7.38
CA ASP A 141 15.02 35.15 -8.69
C ASP A 141 14.37 33.76 -8.58
N VAL A 142 14.45 33.17 -7.39
CA VAL A 142 13.91 31.85 -7.08
C VAL A 142 12.51 32.01 -6.50
N ASP A 143 11.52 31.43 -7.18
CA ASP A 143 10.13 31.49 -6.75
C ASP A 143 9.81 30.38 -5.73
N ASP A 144 9.48 30.77 -4.51
CA ASP A 144 9.16 29.83 -3.43
C ASP A 144 7.88 29.02 -3.72
N GLY A 145 6.92 29.56 -4.46
CA GLY A 145 5.70 28.85 -4.86
C GLY A 145 6.00 27.70 -5.81
N LEU A 146 6.88 27.93 -6.79
CA LEU A 146 7.35 26.91 -7.72
C LEU A 146 8.16 25.82 -7.01
N LEU A 147 9.01 26.20 -6.05
CA LEU A 147 9.76 25.21 -5.25
C LEU A 147 8.85 24.38 -4.34
N ARG A 148 7.83 24.99 -3.73
CA ARG A 148 6.79 24.24 -3.00
C ARG A 148 6.05 23.27 -3.91
N PHE A 149 5.75 23.68 -5.14
CA PHE A 149 5.14 22.79 -6.14
C PHE A 149 6.07 21.64 -6.52
N ALA A 150 7.39 21.87 -6.66
CA ALA A 150 8.37 20.81 -6.85
C ALA A 150 8.40 19.82 -5.68
N CYS A 151 8.36 20.31 -4.44
CA CYS A 151 8.21 19.46 -3.25
C CYS A 151 6.92 18.62 -3.30
N TYR A 152 5.79 19.21 -3.71
CA TYR A 152 4.53 18.48 -3.90
C TYR A 152 4.66 17.35 -4.94
N VAL A 153 5.30 17.61 -6.09
CA VAL A 153 5.53 16.60 -7.12
C VAL A 153 6.43 15.47 -6.59
N ALA A 154 7.49 15.79 -5.84
CA ALA A 154 8.34 14.80 -5.19
C ALA A 154 7.56 13.92 -4.21
N VAL A 155 6.70 14.52 -3.38
CA VAL A 155 5.81 13.78 -2.48
C VAL A 155 4.85 12.87 -3.25
N CYS A 156 4.30 13.32 -4.38
CA CYS A 156 3.42 12.48 -5.19
C CYS A 156 4.15 11.25 -5.77
N TYR A 157 5.42 11.37 -6.17
CA TYR A 157 6.24 10.22 -6.54
C TYR A 157 6.44 9.23 -5.39
N THR A 158 6.58 9.72 -4.16
CA THR A 158 6.70 8.85 -2.98
C THR A 158 5.38 8.16 -2.64
N VAL A 159 4.25 8.88 -2.74
CA VAL A 159 2.94 8.39 -2.27
C VAL A 159 2.24 7.55 -3.32
N TYR A 160 2.35 7.90 -4.61
CA TYR A 160 1.59 7.29 -5.70
C TYR A 160 2.47 6.60 -6.75
N GLY A 161 3.79 6.78 -6.64
CA GLY A 161 4.75 6.20 -7.57
C GLY A 161 5.08 4.73 -7.30
N LEU A 162 5.87 4.17 -8.21
CA LEU A 162 6.44 2.83 -8.07
C LEU A 162 7.59 2.85 -7.05
N SER A 163 7.92 1.68 -6.49
CA SER A 163 8.92 1.54 -5.43
C SER A 163 10.28 2.15 -5.76
N PHE A 164 10.71 2.16 -7.04
CA PHE A 164 11.98 2.75 -7.47
C PHE A 164 11.94 4.26 -7.73
N GLU A 165 10.75 4.88 -7.76
CA GLU A 165 10.59 6.33 -8.02
C GLU A 165 11.00 7.20 -6.82
N TYR A 166 11.46 6.59 -5.72
CA TYR A 166 12.17 7.28 -4.65
C TYR A 166 13.43 8.02 -5.16
N LEU A 167 14.07 7.51 -6.23
CA LEU A 167 15.22 8.20 -6.85
C LEU A 167 14.81 9.55 -7.45
N THR A 168 13.64 9.61 -8.08
CA THR A 168 13.08 10.86 -8.62
C THR A 168 12.70 11.81 -7.49
N THR A 169 12.10 11.29 -6.41
CA THR A 169 11.80 12.06 -5.21
C THR A 169 13.07 12.72 -4.64
N GLU A 170 14.12 11.93 -4.39
CA GLU A 170 15.37 12.43 -3.81
C GLU A 170 16.09 13.40 -4.76
N HIS A 171 16.01 13.18 -6.09
CA HIS A 171 16.55 14.11 -7.06
C HIS A 171 15.87 15.49 -6.98
N ILE A 172 14.54 15.53 -7.03
CA ILE A 172 13.78 16.79 -6.96
C ILE A 172 14.05 17.49 -5.62
N LEU A 173 14.01 16.77 -4.50
CA LEU A 173 14.29 17.35 -3.19
C LEU A 173 15.73 17.83 -3.05
N SER A 174 16.70 17.18 -3.71
CA SER A 174 18.09 17.65 -3.76
C SER A 174 18.19 19.00 -4.48
N LEU A 175 17.51 19.18 -5.61
CA LEU A 175 17.44 20.46 -6.31
C LEU A 175 16.85 21.55 -5.41
N VAL A 176 15.70 21.28 -4.79
CA VAL A 176 15.06 22.26 -3.88
C VAL A 176 15.96 22.55 -2.70
N SER A 177 16.65 21.56 -2.12
CA SER A 177 17.52 21.74 -0.96
C SER A 177 18.74 22.62 -1.24
N GLN A 178 19.25 22.65 -2.48
CA GLN A 178 20.32 23.56 -2.87
C GLN A 178 19.83 25.02 -2.89
N LEU A 179 18.58 25.26 -3.31
CA LEU A 179 18.02 26.61 -3.44
C LEU A 179 17.38 27.14 -2.13
N ARG A 180 16.71 26.25 -1.38
CA ARG A 180 15.94 26.51 -0.15
C ARG A 180 16.06 25.32 0.80
N PRO A 181 17.19 25.17 1.52
CA PRO A 181 17.42 24.02 2.40
C PRO A 181 16.37 23.89 3.51
N ASP A 182 15.88 25.00 4.04
CA ASP A 182 14.87 25.00 5.11
C ASP A 182 13.54 24.40 4.65
N MET A 183 13.14 24.59 3.38
CA MET A 183 11.88 24.04 2.85
C MET A 183 11.86 22.51 2.90
N VAL A 184 12.95 21.87 2.46
CA VAL A 184 13.07 20.40 2.47
C VAL A 184 13.21 19.89 3.91
N LYS A 185 13.92 20.64 4.77
CA LYS A 185 14.06 20.32 6.20
C LYS A 185 12.71 20.37 6.92
N GLU A 186 11.90 21.37 6.66
CA GLU A 186 10.54 21.49 7.20
C GLU A 186 9.67 20.33 6.70
N LEU A 187 9.68 20.02 5.40
CA LEU A 187 8.94 18.89 4.84
C LEU A 187 9.34 17.55 5.47
N LYS A 188 10.64 17.30 5.65
CA LYS A 188 11.16 16.08 6.30
C LYS A 188 10.79 15.99 7.79
N THR A 189 10.54 17.12 8.46
CA THR A 189 10.29 17.17 9.91
C THR A 189 8.83 17.37 10.32
N GLY A 190 8.03 18.04 9.50
CA GLY A 190 6.63 18.40 9.75
C GLY A 190 5.64 17.81 8.75
N GLY A 191 6.11 17.15 7.69
CA GLY A 191 5.24 16.64 6.63
C GLY A 191 4.71 17.78 5.76
N SER A 192 3.55 17.57 5.13
CA SER A 192 2.95 18.57 4.23
C SER A 192 2.33 19.76 4.97
N GLY A 193 2.20 19.68 6.30
CA GLY A 193 1.49 20.65 7.12
C GLY A 193 -0.01 20.38 7.26
N LYS A 194 -0.56 19.37 6.56
CA LYS A 194 -1.99 19.00 6.64
C LYS A 194 -2.38 18.32 7.95
N LEU A 195 -1.46 17.61 8.59
CA LEU A 195 -1.73 16.92 9.85
C LEU A 195 -1.86 17.91 11.02
N PRO A 196 -2.73 17.67 12.01
CA PRO A 196 -2.80 18.48 13.23
C PRO A 196 -1.46 18.50 14.00
N PRO A 197 -1.08 19.60 14.70
CA PRO A 197 0.22 19.70 15.39
C PRO A 197 0.50 18.58 16.41
N ASN A 198 -0.53 18.12 17.13
CA ASN A 198 -0.44 17.04 18.11
C ASN A 198 -0.36 15.63 17.49
N ILE A 199 -0.62 15.52 16.19
CA ILE A 199 -0.42 14.31 15.37
C ILE A 199 0.95 14.38 14.68
N GLN A 200 1.36 15.54 14.17
CA GLN A 200 2.69 15.71 13.58
C GLN A 200 3.80 15.35 14.58
N LYS A 201 3.66 15.81 15.84
CA LYS A 201 4.61 15.51 16.91
C LYS A 201 3.86 15.30 18.23
N ARG A 202 4.14 14.19 18.89
CA ARG A 202 3.66 13.86 20.24
C ARG A 202 4.82 13.52 21.15
N LYS A 203 4.90 14.18 22.30
CA LYS A 203 5.90 13.89 23.32
C LYS A 203 5.21 13.75 24.66
N THR A 204 5.34 12.59 25.28
CA THR A 204 4.79 12.30 26.60
C THR A 204 5.91 11.88 27.55
N LYS A 205 5.55 11.42 28.76
CA LYS A 205 6.52 10.81 29.68
C LYS A 205 7.04 9.47 29.14
N HIS A 206 6.19 8.74 28.40
CA HIS A 206 6.44 7.38 27.91
C HIS A 206 7.05 7.32 26.50
N LEU A 207 6.73 8.28 25.63
CA LEU A 207 7.17 8.20 24.23
C LEU A 207 7.50 9.55 23.59
N THR A 208 8.19 9.46 22.46
CA THR A 208 8.27 10.53 21.45
C THR A 208 7.81 9.92 20.13
N ALA A 209 6.84 10.54 19.48
CA ALA A 209 6.32 10.11 18.19
C ALA A 209 6.15 11.27 17.23
N SER A 210 6.23 10.96 15.94
CA SER A 210 5.96 11.92 14.86
C SER A 210 5.38 11.20 13.65
N ALA A 211 4.44 11.84 12.98
CA ALA A 211 3.85 11.36 11.73
C ALA A 211 4.16 12.36 10.63
N ASN A 212 4.57 11.85 9.48
CA ASN A 212 4.89 12.62 8.30
C ASN A 212 4.07 12.04 7.14
N ASP A 213 3.03 12.76 6.75
CA ASP A 213 2.13 12.39 5.64
C ASP A 213 2.81 12.53 4.28
N ALA A 214 3.74 13.46 4.12
CA ALA A 214 4.48 13.67 2.88
C ALA A 214 5.37 12.47 2.50
N PHE A 215 5.94 11.78 3.50
CA PHE A 215 6.78 10.59 3.31
C PHE A 215 6.13 9.33 3.88
N ALA A 216 4.81 9.37 4.12
CA ALA A 216 4.05 8.25 4.67
C ALA A 216 4.78 7.52 5.82
N THR A 217 5.32 8.26 6.79
CA THR A 217 6.21 7.69 7.82
C THR A 217 5.71 8.05 9.20
N ILE A 218 5.58 7.03 10.05
CA ILE A 218 5.32 7.16 11.49
C ILE A 218 6.58 6.73 12.23
N ARG A 219 7.17 7.64 13.02
CA ARG A 219 8.34 7.35 13.87
C ARG A 219 7.91 7.35 15.32
N ILE A 220 8.29 6.32 16.06
CA ILE A 220 7.92 6.15 17.47
C ILE A 220 9.14 5.66 18.23
N THR A 221 9.48 6.36 19.31
CA THR A 221 10.50 5.94 20.28
C THR A 221 9.85 5.82 21.64
N ALA A 222 9.67 4.58 22.11
CA ALA A 222 9.25 4.27 23.46
C ALA A 222 10.42 4.45 24.44
N ARG A 223 10.15 5.00 25.63
CA ARG A 223 11.16 5.22 26.68
C ARG A 223 11.15 4.12 27.74
N ASP A 224 10.04 3.42 27.87
CA ASP A 224 9.83 2.29 28.76
C ASP A 224 8.91 1.25 28.08
N SER A 225 8.71 0.09 28.72
CA SER A 225 7.88 -1.02 28.23
C SER A 225 6.59 -1.20 29.05
N THR A 226 6.04 -0.12 29.61
CA THR A 226 4.82 -0.24 30.43
C THR A 226 3.56 -0.42 29.58
N GLU A 227 2.49 -0.95 30.18
CA GLU A 227 1.18 -1.06 29.53
C GLU A 227 0.70 0.33 29.07
N GLU A 228 0.89 1.35 29.89
CA GLU A 228 0.53 2.73 29.59
C GLU A 228 1.31 3.29 28.39
N CYS A 229 2.59 2.95 28.26
CA CYS A 229 3.41 3.36 27.13
C CYS A 229 2.88 2.77 25.81
N TYR A 230 2.62 1.46 25.76
CA TYR A 230 2.08 0.83 24.57
C TYR A 230 0.64 1.27 24.28
N GLY A 231 -0.17 1.53 25.31
CA GLY A 231 -1.49 2.14 25.17
C GLY A 231 -1.42 3.51 24.48
N GLU A 232 -0.57 4.41 24.95
CA GLU A 232 -0.39 5.73 24.33
C GLU A 232 0.13 5.63 22.88
N ILE A 233 0.96 4.64 22.57
CA ILE A 233 1.45 4.38 21.20
C ILE A 233 0.30 3.91 20.30
N LEU A 234 -0.52 2.97 20.75
CA LEU A 234 -1.64 2.44 19.97
C LEU A 234 -2.71 3.51 19.73
N ASP A 235 -3.00 4.34 20.74
CA ASP A 235 -3.88 5.49 20.60
C ASP A 235 -3.34 6.52 19.61
N TYR A 236 -2.03 6.77 19.64
CA TYR A 236 -1.38 7.63 18.67
C TYR A 236 -1.48 7.07 17.25
N LEU A 237 -1.21 5.79 17.05
CA LEU A 237 -1.35 5.13 15.76
C LEU A 237 -2.77 5.22 15.22
N CYS A 238 -3.78 4.91 16.04
CA CYS A 238 -5.18 5.04 15.63
C CYS A 238 -5.50 6.49 15.23
N ALA A 239 -5.09 7.47 16.03
CA ALA A 239 -5.34 8.88 15.74
C ALA A 239 -4.66 9.37 14.44
N VAL A 240 -3.50 8.82 14.08
CA VAL A 240 -2.83 9.07 12.79
C VAL A 240 -3.65 8.48 11.63
N LEU A 241 -4.09 7.22 11.75
CA LEU A 241 -4.81 6.51 10.66
C LEU A 241 -6.24 7.01 10.44
N GLU A 242 -6.81 7.68 11.44
CA GLU A 242 -8.07 8.40 11.34
C GLU A 242 -7.95 9.73 10.56
N GLN A 243 -6.74 10.25 10.35
CA GLN A 243 -6.56 11.45 9.53
C GLN A 243 -6.84 11.11 8.04
N PRO A 244 -7.78 11.81 7.38
CA PRO A 244 -8.07 11.59 5.96
C PRO A 244 -6.87 11.75 5.04
N GLU A 245 -5.94 12.64 5.42
CA GLU A 245 -4.78 13.03 4.62
C GLU A 245 -3.57 12.09 4.80
N PHE A 246 -3.59 11.20 5.79
CA PHE A 246 -2.47 10.28 6.01
C PHE A 246 -2.51 9.13 4.98
N PRO A 247 -1.39 8.83 4.30
CA PRO A 247 -1.33 7.74 3.32
C PRO A 247 -1.68 6.38 3.91
N ARG A 248 -2.24 5.49 3.08
CA ARG A 248 -2.67 4.15 3.48
C ARG A 248 -1.55 3.12 3.38
N SER A 249 -0.65 3.25 2.41
CA SER A 249 0.68 2.65 2.42
C SER A 249 1.64 3.54 3.20
N TYR A 250 2.30 3.01 4.23
CA TYR A 250 3.17 3.80 5.11
C TYR A 250 4.23 2.96 5.82
N SER A 251 5.22 3.62 6.41
CA SER A 251 6.26 3.02 7.23
C SER A 251 6.01 3.26 8.72
N ILE A 252 6.22 2.23 9.55
CA ILE A 252 6.37 2.39 11.01
C ILE A 252 7.83 2.15 11.38
N GLU A 253 8.48 3.21 11.85
CA GLU A 253 9.81 3.18 12.46
C GLU A 253 9.67 3.21 13.99
N PHE A 254 9.54 2.03 14.59
CA PHE A 254 9.48 1.88 16.03
C PHE A 254 10.84 1.54 16.65
N ARG A 255 11.13 2.16 17.80
CA ARG A 255 12.25 1.80 18.69
C ARG A 255 11.74 1.71 20.12
N GLY A 256 11.88 0.56 20.74
CA GLY A 256 11.61 0.35 22.17
C GLY A 256 12.78 -0.28 22.91
N PRO A 257 12.77 -0.26 24.25
CA PRO A 257 13.85 -0.79 25.08
C PRO A 257 13.95 -2.33 25.01
N GLU A 258 12.84 -3.04 24.84
CA GLU A 258 12.79 -4.50 24.76
C GLU A 258 12.86 -5.02 23.33
N LYS A 259 13.83 -5.90 23.03
CA LYS A 259 13.98 -6.52 21.70
C LYS A 259 13.22 -7.85 21.61
N LEU A 260 11.91 -7.80 21.83
CA LEU A 260 11.01 -8.95 21.69
C LEU A 260 10.39 -9.00 20.30
N TYR A 261 10.13 -10.20 19.80
CA TYR A 261 9.56 -10.47 18.48
C TYR A 261 8.62 -11.67 18.60
N LEU A 262 7.62 -11.76 17.72
CA LEU A 262 6.69 -12.87 17.68
C LEU A 262 7.44 -14.18 17.39
N PRO A 263 7.01 -15.32 17.97
CA PRO A 263 7.63 -16.62 17.75
C PRO A 263 7.24 -17.24 16.39
N ILE A 264 7.37 -16.45 15.32
CA ILE A 264 7.05 -16.84 13.95
C ILE A 264 8.36 -16.83 13.13
N PRO A 265 8.89 -18.01 12.77
CA PRO A 265 10.11 -18.12 11.99
C PRO A 265 10.02 -17.40 10.63
N GLY A 266 11.10 -16.73 10.23
CA GLY A 266 11.22 -16.10 8.92
C GLY A 266 10.55 -14.72 8.78
N LEU A 267 9.98 -14.15 9.84
CA LEU A 267 9.52 -12.76 9.81
C LEU A 267 10.69 -11.77 9.89
N PRO A 268 10.62 -10.61 9.21
CA PRO A 268 11.66 -9.59 9.29
C PRO A 268 11.72 -8.99 10.70
N LYS A 269 12.94 -8.79 11.22
CA LYS A 269 13.19 -8.15 12.52
C LYS A 269 13.16 -6.63 12.38
N LYS A 270 11.96 -6.07 12.20
CA LYS A 270 11.70 -4.63 12.03
C LYS A 270 11.03 -4.04 13.27
N GLY A 271 11.07 -2.72 13.41
CA GLY A 271 10.48 -2.02 14.57
C GLY A 271 8.98 -2.32 14.73
N VAL A 272 8.21 -2.36 13.64
CA VAL A 272 6.78 -2.70 13.70
C VAL A 272 6.51 -4.10 14.26
N HIS A 273 7.38 -5.07 13.96
CA HIS A 273 7.30 -6.41 14.53
C HIS A 273 7.59 -6.39 16.04
N GLN A 274 8.63 -5.64 16.45
CA GLN A 274 8.95 -5.44 17.87
C GLN A 274 7.78 -4.81 18.63
N LEU A 275 7.17 -3.76 18.06
CA LEU A 275 6.06 -3.03 18.68
C LEU A 275 4.92 -3.96 19.07
N PHE A 276 4.38 -4.72 18.11
CA PHE A 276 3.22 -5.58 18.38
C PHE A 276 3.58 -6.82 19.20
N ALA A 277 4.81 -7.32 19.12
CA ALA A 277 5.28 -8.40 19.98
C ALA A 277 5.40 -7.99 21.46
N CYS A 278 5.67 -6.71 21.74
CA CYS A 278 5.67 -6.21 23.10
C CYS A 278 4.25 -5.84 23.56
N ALA A 279 3.49 -5.11 22.74
CA ALA A 279 2.15 -4.64 23.09
C ALA A 279 1.18 -5.79 23.43
N VAL A 280 1.27 -6.92 22.71
CA VAL A 280 0.37 -8.07 22.94
C VAL A 280 0.55 -8.74 24.31
N GLN A 281 1.65 -8.49 25.01
CA GLN A 281 1.87 -9.01 26.36
C GLN A 281 0.95 -8.39 27.41
N HIS A 282 0.23 -7.33 27.04
CA HIS A 282 -0.72 -6.61 27.89
C HIS A 282 -2.15 -6.89 27.41
N PRO A 283 -2.90 -7.84 28.03
CA PRO A 283 -4.24 -8.21 27.58
C PRO A 283 -5.24 -7.07 27.50
N ASN A 284 -5.10 -6.05 28.36
CA ASN A 284 -5.95 -4.86 28.34
C ASN A 284 -5.78 -4.02 27.05
N LEU A 285 -4.66 -4.17 26.34
CA LEU A 285 -4.40 -3.46 25.09
C LEU A 285 -4.93 -4.20 23.86
N HIS A 286 -5.37 -5.45 23.99
CA HIS A 286 -5.82 -6.22 22.83
C HIS A 286 -6.99 -5.56 22.07
N PRO A 287 -8.02 -4.98 22.72
CA PRO A 287 -9.09 -4.28 22.01
C PRO A 287 -8.60 -3.07 21.18
N VAL A 288 -7.62 -2.31 21.67
CA VAL A 288 -7.07 -1.18 20.91
C VAL A 288 -6.09 -1.64 19.82
N MET A 289 -5.41 -2.77 20.01
CA MET A 289 -4.65 -3.43 18.94
C MET A 289 -5.55 -3.90 17.79
N GLU A 290 -6.72 -4.47 18.10
CA GLU A 290 -7.72 -4.82 17.10
C GLU A 290 -8.23 -3.58 16.36
N ARG A 291 -8.57 -2.50 17.10
CA ARG A 291 -8.98 -1.24 16.49
C ARG A 291 -7.92 -0.70 15.53
N TYR A 292 -6.64 -0.72 15.93
CA TYR A 292 -5.53 -0.35 15.05
C TYR A 292 -5.51 -1.23 13.79
N ALA A 293 -5.57 -2.56 13.95
CA ALA A 293 -5.53 -3.48 12.81
C ALA A 293 -6.66 -3.16 11.82
N ARG A 294 -7.89 -2.98 12.29
CA ARG A 294 -9.05 -2.65 11.45
C ARG A 294 -8.95 -1.29 10.76
N LEU A 295 -8.29 -0.30 11.38
CA LEU A 295 -8.01 1.00 10.74
C LEU A 295 -6.92 0.90 9.67
N ALA A 296 -5.95 0.01 9.87
CA ALA A 296 -4.77 -0.14 9.03
C ALA A 296 -5.02 -1.02 7.79
N MET A 297 -5.70 -2.15 7.96
CA MET A 297 -5.86 -3.17 6.92
C MET A 297 -6.69 -2.65 5.75
N ARG A 298 -6.09 -2.66 4.56
CA ARG A 298 -6.72 -2.34 3.28
C ARG A 298 -6.04 -3.13 2.18
N GLU A 299 -6.85 -3.69 1.29
CA GLU A 299 -6.38 -4.38 0.09
C GLU A 299 -5.48 -3.44 -0.74
N PHE A 300 -4.42 -4.00 -1.32
CA PHE A 300 -3.42 -3.29 -2.15
C PHE A 300 -2.59 -2.18 -1.46
N GLU A 301 -2.59 -2.12 -0.13
CA GLU A 301 -1.78 -1.18 0.64
C GLU A 301 -0.67 -1.88 1.42
N TRP A 302 0.50 -1.25 1.53
CA TRP A 302 1.74 -1.93 1.96
C TRP A 302 2.55 -1.15 3.00
N TYR A 303 3.26 -1.87 3.87
CA TYR A 303 4.34 -1.28 4.66
C TYR A 303 5.53 -0.93 3.76
N GLN A 304 5.84 0.37 3.62
CA GLN A 304 6.88 0.85 2.69
C GLN A 304 8.32 0.56 3.14
N ASN A 305 8.55 0.18 4.40
CA ASN A 305 9.89 -0.10 4.94
C ASN A 305 10.21 -1.60 5.08
N LEU A 306 9.43 -2.46 4.43
CA LEU A 306 9.73 -3.88 4.25
C LEU A 306 10.36 -4.10 2.88
N ALA A 307 11.21 -5.13 2.76
CA ALA A 307 11.75 -5.52 1.47
C ALA A 307 10.65 -6.24 0.66
N ASP A 308 10.73 -6.20 -0.67
CA ASP A 308 9.71 -6.78 -1.57
C ASP A 308 9.38 -8.25 -1.23
N GLU A 309 10.38 -9.07 -0.90
CA GLU A 309 10.18 -10.48 -0.49
C GLU A 309 9.40 -10.65 0.83
N ALA A 310 9.34 -9.60 1.64
CA ALA A 310 8.64 -9.54 2.93
C ALA A 310 7.51 -8.51 2.91
N CYS A 311 6.94 -8.24 1.73
CA CYS A 311 5.80 -7.34 1.57
C CYS A 311 4.64 -7.76 2.47
N ALA A 312 4.06 -6.78 3.16
CA ALA A 312 2.97 -7.03 4.11
C ALA A 312 2.07 -5.80 4.22
N MET A 313 0.78 -6.07 4.34
CA MET A 313 -0.25 -5.05 4.53
C MET A 313 -0.09 -4.37 5.91
N PRO A 314 -0.36 -3.06 6.02
CA PRO A 314 -0.51 -2.41 7.30
C PRO A 314 -1.51 -3.15 8.20
N GLY A 315 -1.13 -3.40 9.44
CA GLY A 315 -1.90 -4.24 10.38
C GLY A 315 -1.41 -5.69 10.53
N THR A 316 -0.67 -6.26 9.56
CA THR A 316 -0.22 -7.68 9.60
C THR A 316 0.37 -8.12 10.95
N PHE A 317 1.32 -7.36 11.50
CA PHE A 317 1.97 -7.73 12.76
C PHE A 317 1.06 -7.65 13.98
N ALA A 318 0.06 -6.77 13.97
CA ALA A 318 -0.94 -6.68 15.05
C ALA A 318 -1.88 -7.90 14.99
N VAL A 319 -2.33 -8.26 13.79
CA VAL A 319 -3.16 -9.44 13.56
C VAL A 319 -2.41 -10.71 13.93
N PHE A 320 -1.15 -10.84 13.54
CA PHE A 320 -0.36 -12.03 13.90
C PHE A 320 -0.14 -12.15 15.41
N ALA A 321 0.09 -11.02 16.09
CA ALA A 321 0.22 -11.00 17.53
C ALA A 321 -1.06 -11.48 18.21
N LEU A 322 -2.21 -10.87 17.87
CA LEU A 322 -3.53 -11.24 18.42
C LEU A 322 -3.94 -12.66 18.04
N GLY A 323 -3.73 -13.08 16.79
CA GLY A 323 -4.05 -14.42 16.32
C GLY A 323 -3.31 -15.52 17.08
N LEU A 324 -2.10 -15.22 17.59
CA LEU A 324 -1.38 -16.14 18.47
C LEU A 324 -1.93 -16.16 19.90
N GLU A 325 -2.82 -15.25 20.31
CA GLU A 325 -3.49 -15.29 21.63
C GLU A 325 -4.68 -16.26 21.66
N GLY A 326 -5.19 -16.70 20.50
CA GLY A 326 -6.11 -17.84 20.38
C GLY A 326 -7.44 -17.53 19.70
N GLU A 327 -8.41 -18.42 19.92
CA GLU A 327 -9.70 -18.47 19.24
C GLU A 327 -10.49 -17.15 19.19
N PRO A 328 -10.53 -16.30 20.25
CA PRO A 328 -11.29 -15.05 20.21
C PRO A 328 -10.90 -14.11 19.05
N TRP A 329 -9.67 -14.24 18.53
CA TRP A 329 -9.13 -13.40 17.46
C TRP A 329 -9.26 -14.03 16.07
N ALA A 330 -9.81 -15.24 15.97
CA ALA A 330 -10.02 -15.91 14.69
C ALA A 330 -10.80 -15.05 13.67
N PRO A 331 -11.87 -14.30 14.05
CA PRO A 331 -12.57 -13.42 13.11
C PRO A 331 -11.67 -12.33 12.51
N LEU A 332 -10.86 -11.66 13.35
CA LEU A 332 -9.91 -10.65 12.87
C LEU A 332 -8.88 -11.24 11.92
N VAL A 333 -8.39 -12.45 12.22
CA VAL A 333 -7.42 -13.15 11.36
C VAL A 333 -8.07 -13.55 10.03
N THR A 334 -9.31 -14.02 10.02
CA THR A 334 -9.99 -14.37 8.75
C THR A 334 -10.24 -13.13 7.89
N GLU A 335 -10.68 -12.03 8.49
CA GLU A 335 -10.87 -10.76 7.76
C GLU A 335 -9.55 -10.24 7.18
N TYR A 336 -8.44 -10.38 7.91
CA TYR A 336 -7.10 -10.06 7.41
C TYR A 336 -6.72 -10.91 6.19
N LEU A 337 -6.98 -12.22 6.25
CA LEU A 337 -6.65 -13.14 5.15
C LEU A 337 -7.50 -12.89 3.90
N ASP A 338 -8.74 -12.42 4.07
CA ASP A 338 -9.62 -12.03 2.96
C ASP A 338 -9.14 -10.76 2.24
N LEU A 339 -8.35 -9.92 2.90
CA LEU A 339 -7.72 -8.72 2.34
C LEU A 339 -6.30 -8.97 1.79
N CYS A 340 -5.73 -10.14 2.04
CA CYS A 340 -4.40 -10.48 1.53
C CYS A 340 -4.47 -10.74 0.03
N ASP A 341 -3.74 -9.93 -0.73
CA ASP A 341 -3.45 -10.17 -2.14
C ASP A 341 -2.58 -11.43 -2.29
N ASP A 342 -3.06 -12.36 -3.12
CA ASP A 342 -2.50 -13.69 -3.35
C ASP A 342 -1.19 -13.70 -4.16
N GLU A 343 -0.87 -12.59 -4.84
CA GLU A 343 0.37 -12.41 -5.60
C GLU A 343 1.49 -11.78 -4.77
N HIS A 344 1.16 -10.85 -3.86
CA HIS A 344 2.16 -9.97 -3.24
C HIS A 344 2.33 -10.18 -1.72
N SER A 345 1.32 -10.67 -1.00
CA SER A 345 1.43 -10.92 0.45
C SER A 345 2.15 -12.25 0.71
N SER A 346 3.30 -12.22 1.41
CA SER A 346 4.13 -13.43 1.59
C SER A 346 4.23 -13.94 3.04
N LEU A 347 3.85 -13.13 4.04
CA LEU A 347 4.12 -13.45 5.45
C LEU A 347 3.03 -14.31 6.11
N GLN A 348 1.81 -14.32 5.58
CA GLN A 348 0.67 -15.02 6.16
C GLN A 348 0.85 -16.53 6.17
N GLY A 349 1.57 -17.12 5.21
CA GLY A 349 1.94 -18.54 5.25
C GLY A 349 2.78 -18.92 6.48
N LYS A 350 3.76 -18.08 6.82
CA LYS A 350 4.62 -18.29 8.02
C LYS A 350 3.80 -18.20 9.31
N PHE A 351 2.85 -17.26 9.37
CA PHE A 351 1.93 -17.14 10.49
C PHE A 351 1.03 -18.38 10.62
N LEU A 352 0.43 -18.87 9.53
CA LEU A 352 -0.42 -20.06 9.55
C LEU A 352 0.34 -21.30 10.06
N HIS A 353 1.60 -21.46 9.66
CA HIS A 353 2.46 -22.53 10.21
C HIS A 353 2.67 -22.39 11.71
N ALA A 354 2.93 -21.18 12.20
CA ALA A 354 3.11 -20.92 13.63
C ALA A 354 1.80 -21.12 14.43
N LEU A 355 0.67 -20.70 13.88
CA LEU A 355 -0.66 -20.86 14.48
C LEU A 355 -0.98 -22.35 14.69
N ILE A 356 -0.86 -23.16 13.64
CA ILE A 356 -1.11 -24.61 13.72
C ILE A 356 -0.09 -25.30 14.62
N ARG A 357 1.18 -24.86 14.65
CA ARG A 357 2.16 -25.40 15.60
C ARG A 357 1.77 -25.11 17.05
N LYS A 358 1.19 -23.95 17.34
CA LYS A 358 0.80 -23.53 18.70
C LYS A 358 -0.47 -24.22 19.18
N PHE A 359 -1.49 -24.32 18.32
CA PHE A 359 -2.84 -24.75 18.72
C PHE A 359 -3.27 -26.10 18.14
N GLY A 360 -2.52 -26.64 17.19
CA GLY A 360 -2.89 -27.85 16.45
C GLY A 360 -4.07 -27.62 15.50
N PHE A 361 -4.62 -28.73 15.03
CA PHE A 361 -5.81 -28.74 14.17
C PHE A 361 -7.07 -28.85 15.02
N GLN A 362 -7.73 -27.72 15.21
CA GLN A 362 -8.99 -27.54 15.93
C GLN A 362 -10.01 -26.92 14.96
N PRO A 363 -11.32 -26.94 15.26
CA PRO A 363 -12.33 -26.37 14.36
C PRO A 363 -12.06 -24.92 13.95
N TRP A 364 -11.67 -24.06 14.90
CA TRP A 364 -11.39 -22.65 14.62
C TRP A 364 -10.07 -22.45 13.86
N THR A 365 -8.99 -23.19 14.19
CA THR A 365 -7.72 -23.09 13.45
C THR A 365 -7.84 -23.62 12.03
N LEU A 366 -8.66 -24.64 11.81
CA LEU A 366 -9.00 -25.14 10.48
C LEU A 366 -9.81 -24.11 9.70
N GLY A 367 -10.76 -23.41 10.33
CA GLY A 367 -11.47 -22.30 9.69
C GLY A 367 -10.52 -21.20 9.20
N VAL A 368 -9.56 -20.80 10.05
CA VAL A 368 -8.48 -19.88 9.66
C VAL A 368 -7.63 -20.45 8.53
N LEU A 369 -7.28 -21.73 8.59
CA LEU A 369 -6.46 -22.39 7.56
C LEU A 369 -7.18 -22.48 6.21
N VAL A 370 -8.51 -22.61 6.18
CA VAL A 370 -9.30 -22.53 4.94
C VAL A 370 -9.13 -21.17 4.28
N ARG A 371 -9.36 -20.07 5.02
CA ARG A 371 -9.15 -18.72 4.50
C ARG A 371 -7.69 -18.51 4.08
N GLY A 372 -6.76 -19.02 4.89
CA GLY A 372 -5.33 -18.94 4.62
C GLY A 372 -4.92 -19.63 3.33
N ALA A 373 -5.44 -20.83 3.06
CA ALA A 373 -5.16 -21.56 1.82
C ALA A 373 -5.78 -20.91 0.58
N LEU A 374 -6.77 -20.02 0.75
CA LEU A 374 -7.40 -19.25 -0.32
C LEU A 374 -6.78 -17.85 -0.49
N SER A 375 -6.14 -17.31 0.54
CA SER A 375 -5.43 -16.01 0.52
C SER A 375 -4.08 -16.02 -0.22
N MET A 376 -3.73 -17.11 -0.88
CA MET A 376 -2.50 -17.26 -1.66
C MET A 376 -2.64 -18.37 -2.69
N GLN A 377 -1.92 -18.24 -3.80
CA GLN A 377 -1.97 -19.26 -4.87
C GLN A 377 -1.56 -20.65 -4.38
N TRP A 378 -0.51 -20.73 -3.53
CA TRP A 378 -0.03 -22.00 -2.97
C TRP A 378 0.56 -21.82 -1.57
N LEU A 379 -0.16 -22.28 -0.55
CA LEU A 379 0.41 -22.40 0.79
C LEU A 379 1.41 -23.55 0.84
N GLU A 380 2.69 -23.21 1.09
CA GLU A 380 3.73 -24.22 1.25
C GLU A 380 3.38 -25.16 2.43
N PRO A 381 3.33 -26.49 2.21
CA PRO A 381 2.97 -27.42 3.29
C PRO A 381 4.08 -27.50 4.33
N ALA A 382 3.74 -27.26 5.60
CA ALA A 382 4.69 -27.48 6.69
C ALA A 382 4.87 -28.98 6.95
N ARG A 383 6.13 -29.45 7.01
CA ARG A 383 6.46 -30.88 7.21
C ARG A 383 5.79 -31.48 8.46
N GLU A 384 5.68 -30.66 9.51
CA GLU A 384 5.12 -31.05 10.82
C GLU A 384 3.60 -31.26 10.79
N PHE A 385 2.87 -30.67 9.83
CA PHE A 385 1.40 -30.75 9.78
C PHE A 385 0.91 -32.19 9.66
N ARG A 386 1.63 -33.01 8.88
CA ARG A 386 1.32 -34.44 8.72
C ARG A 386 1.34 -35.20 10.04
N SER A 387 2.24 -34.84 10.95
CA SER A 387 2.33 -35.45 12.28
C SER A 387 1.29 -34.87 13.21
N LEU A 388 1.06 -33.56 13.17
CA LEU A 388 0.09 -32.88 14.03
C LEU A 388 -1.35 -33.31 13.75
N ILE A 389 -1.72 -33.53 12.48
CA ILE A 389 -3.09 -33.94 12.13
C ILE A 389 -3.36 -35.44 12.34
N ALA A 390 -2.34 -36.25 12.59
CA ALA A 390 -2.44 -37.71 12.62
C ALA A 390 -3.04 -38.27 13.94
N ASN A 391 -4.16 -37.72 14.38
CA ASN A 391 -4.91 -38.15 15.56
C ASN A 391 -6.43 -38.02 15.32
N GLY A 392 -7.24 -38.73 16.12
CA GLY A 392 -8.70 -38.77 15.93
C GLY A 392 -9.36 -37.40 16.06
N GLU A 393 -9.00 -36.60 17.06
CA GLU A 393 -9.61 -35.30 17.34
C GLU A 393 -9.43 -34.32 16.18
N SER A 394 -8.21 -34.21 15.65
CA SER A 394 -7.90 -33.33 14.52
C SER A 394 -8.57 -33.77 13.22
N LEU A 395 -8.67 -35.08 12.97
CA LEU A 395 -9.38 -35.59 11.79
C LEU A 395 -10.89 -35.39 11.92
N ASP A 396 -11.45 -35.57 13.13
CA ASP A 396 -12.87 -35.31 13.40
C ASP A 396 -13.20 -33.81 13.25
N ALA A 397 -12.30 -32.91 13.66
CA ALA A 397 -12.42 -31.48 13.42
C ALA A 397 -12.40 -31.15 11.91
N LEU A 398 -11.51 -31.76 11.13
CA LEU A 398 -11.47 -31.57 9.67
C LEU A 398 -12.72 -32.11 8.97
N LEU A 399 -13.26 -33.23 9.44
CA LEU A 399 -14.55 -33.76 8.95
C LEU A 399 -15.72 -32.82 9.27
N ALA A 400 -15.73 -32.21 10.46
CA ALA A 400 -16.72 -31.19 10.80
C ALA A 400 -16.65 -29.98 9.87
N VAL A 401 -15.43 -29.53 9.52
CA VAL A 401 -15.20 -28.49 8.51
C VAL A 401 -15.69 -28.93 7.14
N LYS A 402 -15.36 -30.15 6.70
CA LYS A 402 -15.82 -30.70 5.40
C LYS A 402 -17.33 -30.67 5.26
N ARG A 403 -18.05 -31.12 6.29
CA ARG A 403 -19.53 -31.18 6.30
C ARG A 403 -20.19 -29.80 6.19
N ARG A 404 -19.48 -28.74 6.61
CA ARG A 404 -19.95 -27.36 6.60
C ARG A 404 -19.05 -26.46 5.75
N PHE A 405 -18.38 -27.01 4.74
CA PHE A 405 -17.30 -26.30 4.05
C PHE A 405 -17.75 -24.98 3.41
N SER A 406 -18.99 -24.95 2.88
CA SER A 406 -19.59 -23.73 2.34
C SER A 406 -19.72 -22.57 3.33
N ALA A 407 -19.69 -22.83 4.65
CA ALA A 407 -19.75 -21.80 5.68
C ALA A 407 -18.39 -21.10 5.90
N TYR A 408 -17.31 -21.60 5.32
CA TYR A 408 -15.97 -21.02 5.40
C TYR A 408 -15.56 -20.28 4.12
N LEU A 409 -16.47 -20.24 3.13
CA LEU A 409 -16.28 -19.56 1.86
C LEU A 409 -17.07 -18.26 1.84
N LEU A 410 -16.55 -17.27 1.11
CA LEU A 410 -17.31 -16.06 0.81
C LEU A 410 -18.52 -16.41 -0.08
N PRO A 411 -19.58 -15.59 -0.06
CA PRO A 411 -20.76 -15.82 -0.88
C PRO A 411 -20.43 -16.06 -2.36
N GLU A 412 -19.53 -15.25 -2.92
CA GLU A 412 -19.09 -15.27 -4.31
C GLU A 412 -18.27 -16.54 -4.63
N GLU A 413 -17.44 -16.98 -3.69
CA GLU A 413 -16.63 -18.21 -3.79
C GLU A 413 -17.49 -19.48 -3.74
N ASN A 414 -18.63 -19.44 -3.06
CA ASN A 414 -19.51 -20.59 -2.86
C ASN A 414 -20.50 -20.81 -4.03
N GLU A 415 -20.56 -19.89 -5.00
CA GLU A 415 -21.46 -19.99 -6.16
C GLU A 415 -21.08 -21.12 -7.11
N ASP A 416 -19.77 -21.32 -7.37
CA ASP A 416 -19.28 -22.35 -8.29
C ASP A 416 -18.89 -23.64 -7.53
N PRO A 417 -19.59 -24.77 -7.74
CA PRO A 417 -19.20 -26.06 -7.19
C PRO A 417 -17.76 -26.48 -7.50
N LYS A 418 -17.21 -26.06 -8.65
CA LYS A 418 -15.82 -26.36 -9.02
C LYS A 418 -14.84 -25.59 -8.15
N PHE A 419 -15.09 -24.32 -7.89
CA PHE A 419 -14.26 -23.53 -6.97
C PHE A 419 -14.23 -24.17 -5.59
N ARG A 420 -15.38 -24.62 -5.08
CA ARG A 420 -15.44 -25.31 -3.78
C ARG A 420 -14.60 -26.59 -3.73
N ALA A 421 -14.60 -27.35 -4.82
CA ALA A 421 -13.74 -28.53 -4.92
C ALA A 421 -12.25 -28.17 -4.94
N ILE A 422 -11.88 -27.10 -5.66
CA ILE A 422 -10.51 -26.56 -5.70
C ILE A 422 -10.09 -26.06 -4.31
N ALA A 423 -10.94 -25.27 -3.64
CA ALA A 423 -10.70 -24.76 -2.29
C ALA A 423 -10.47 -25.90 -1.29
N TRP A 424 -11.28 -26.97 -1.37
CA TRP A 424 -11.05 -28.17 -0.55
C TRP A 424 -9.70 -28.82 -0.87
N GLN A 425 -9.33 -28.94 -2.15
CA GLN A 425 -8.03 -29.47 -2.56
C GLN A 425 -6.87 -28.60 -2.06
N SER A 426 -7.00 -27.27 -2.09
CA SER A 426 -6.01 -26.32 -1.56
C SER A 426 -5.80 -26.51 -0.06
N LEU A 427 -6.88 -26.73 0.71
CA LEU A 427 -6.77 -27.07 2.14
C LEU A 427 -6.04 -28.41 2.34
N LEU A 428 -6.40 -29.45 1.59
CA LEU A 428 -5.72 -30.75 1.69
C LEU A 428 -4.24 -30.65 1.31
N TRP A 429 -3.91 -29.84 0.30
CA TRP A 429 -2.54 -29.52 -0.09
C TRP A 429 -1.78 -28.81 1.03
N ALA A 430 -2.37 -27.81 1.69
CA ALA A 430 -1.74 -27.12 2.82
C ALA A 430 -1.33 -28.09 3.94
N ILE A 431 -2.12 -29.13 4.18
CA ILE A 431 -1.89 -30.12 5.25
C ILE A 431 -0.91 -31.21 4.82
N TRP A 432 -1.10 -31.81 3.65
CA TRP A 432 -0.37 -33.01 3.23
C TRP A 432 0.57 -32.80 2.04
N GLY A 433 0.56 -31.65 1.38
CA GLY A 433 1.30 -31.39 0.14
C GLY A 433 1.03 -32.43 -0.92
N GLN A 434 2.05 -32.84 -1.67
CA GLN A 434 1.97 -33.92 -2.67
C GLN A 434 1.32 -35.23 -2.18
N ALA A 435 1.28 -35.49 -0.86
CA ALA A 435 0.62 -36.69 -0.34
C ALA A 435 -0.91 -36.61 -0.39
N SER A 436 -1.51 -35.42 -0.57
CA SER A 436 -2.96 -35.27 -0.79
C SER A 436 -3.41 -35.62 -2.20
N GLU A 437 -2.49 -35.63 -3.18
CA GLU A 437 -2.78 -35.97 -4.56
C GLU A 437 -3.33 -37.41 -4.71
N ASN A 438 -3.97 -37.68 -5.85
CA ASN A 438 -4.58 -38.97 -6.15
C ASN A 438 -5.53 -39.45 -5.03
N GLY A 439 -6.35 -38.52 -4.51
CA GLY A 439 -7.31 -38.78 -3.43
C GLY A 439 -6.65 -39.25 -2.13
N GLY A 440 -5.45 -38.74 -1.80
CA GLY A 440 -4.75 -39.09 -0.56
C GLY A 440 -4.37 -40.57 -0.43
N SER A 441 -4.30 -41.32 -1.54
CA SER A 441 -4.12 -42.77 -1.51
C SER A 441 -2.87 -43.22 -0.72
N LYS A 442 -1.80 -42.41 -0.74
CA LYS A 442 -0.59 -42.64 0.05
C LYS A 442 -0.87 -42.49 1.55
N VAL A 443 -1.56 -41.42 1.95
CA VAL A 443 -1.91 -41.13 3.35
C VAL A 443 -2.81 -42.24 3.92
N ILE A 444 -3.85 -42.65 3.18
CA ILE A 444 -4.80 -43.70 3.59
C ILE A 444 -4.10 -45.05 3.78
N LYS A 445 -3.19 -45.42 2.86
CA LYS A 445 -2.44 -46.70 2.94
C LYS A 445 -1.54 -46.76 4.17
N THR A 446 -0.89 -45.66 4.52
CA THR A 446 0.04 -45.59 5.66
C THR A 446 -0.63 -45.29 6.99
N ALA A 447 -1.92 -44.92 7.00
CA ALA A 447 -2.65 -44.59 8.22
C ALA A 447 -2.85 -45.83 9.13
N PRO A 448 -2.81 -45.65 10.48
CA PRO A 448 -3.27 -46.64 11.44
C PRO A 448 -4.69 -47.13 11.13
N LYS A 449 -5.00 -48.39 11.47
CA LYS A 449 -6.30 -49.01 11.13
C LYS A 449 -7.47 -48.20 11.70
N GLU A 450 -7.28 -47.66 12.90
CA GLU A 450 -8.27 -46.93 13.69
C GLU A 450 -8.61 -45.55 13.10
N LEU A 451 -7.72 -44.99 12.26
CA LEU A 451 -7.89 -43.69 11.63
C LEU A 451 -8.22 -43.79 10.13
N ARG A 452 -8.09 -44.97 9.53
CA ARG A 452 -8.19 -45.16 8.08
C ARG A 452 -9.55 -44.75 7.51
N GLU A 453 -10.63 -45.03 8.24
CA GLU A 453 -11.99 -44.64 7.85
C GLU A 453 -12.14 -43.11 7.77
N ARG A 454 -11.63 -42.38 8.77
CA ARG A 454 -11.65 -40.90 8.77
C ARG A 454 -10.87 -40.32 7.59
N TYR A 455 -9.68 -40.86 7.29
CA TYR A 455 -8.92 -40.44 6.12
C TYR A 455 -9.68 -40.70 4.81
N GLN A 456 -10.37 -41.84 4.69
CA GLN A 456 -11.21 -42.12 3.51
C GLN A 456 -12.32 -41.08 3.37
N GLU A 457 -13.06 -40.78 4.46
CA GLU A 457 -14.12 -39.77 4.44
C GLU A 457 -13.58 -38.35 4.16
N ILE A 458 -12.34 -38.02 4.52
CA ILE A 458 -11.72 -36.72 4.21
C ILE A 458 -11.38 -36.59 2.72
N PHE A 459 -10.81 -37.62 2.11
CA PHE A 459 -10.30 -37.56 0.74
C PHE A 459 -11.32 -37.91 -0.35
N GLN A 460 -12.37 -38.65 -0.02
CA GLN A 460 -13.50 -38.98 -0.91
C GLN A 460 -14.60 -37.95 -0.79
#